data_AF-A0A819H1Z7-F1
#
_entry.id   AF-A0A819H1Z7-F1
#
_cell.length_a   1.000
_cell.length_b   1.000
_cell.length_c   1.000
_cell.angle_alpha   90.00
_cell.angle_beta   90.00
_cell.angle_gamma   90.00
#
_symmetry.space_group_name_H-M   'P 1'
#
loop_
_entity.id
_entity.type
_entity.pdbx_description
1 polymer ?
#
loop_
_entity_poly.entity_id
_entity_poly.type
_entity_poly.pdbx_seq_one_letter_code
_entity_poly.pdbx_strand_id
1 'polypeptide(L)'
;MDFAKQQQNNKGQRQLFDSVWSYSSIEYDGLVRYRDPLNPYGDFQTMIKITCILKPGGFLFLSVPLNVQDLIQFNLHRLYGSIRLPLLYRNCHVVEMLGTAMERIRGSTAAQQFVVLQNKVGCKSS
;
A
#
# COMPACT_ATOMS: atom_id res chain seq x y z
N MET A 1 5.36 -5.09 23.44
CA MET A 1 6.21 -6.28 23.13
C MET A 1 5.40 -7.57 23.09
N ASP A 2 4.14 -7.58 23.55
CA ASP A 2 3.32 -8.80 23.66
C ASP A 2 2.71 -9.26 22.34
N PHE A 3 2.43 -8.31 21.44
CA PHE A 3 1.88 -8.62 20.10
C PHE A 3 2.82 -9.48 19.25
N ALA A 4 4.12 -9.15 19.24
CA ALA A 4 5.13 -9.91 18.49
C ALA A 4 5.33 -11.32 19.06
N LYS A 5 5.19 -11.49 20.39
CA LYS A 5 5.30 -12.79 21.06
C LYS A 5 4.06 -13.68 20.84
N GLN A 6 2.86 -13.09 20.77
CA GLN A 6 1.63 -13.82 20.43
C GLN A 6 1.67 -14.39 19.01
N GLN A 7 2.26 -13.67 18.05
CA GLN A 7 2.44 -14.13 16.67
C GLN A 7 3.41 -15.33 16.58
N GLN A 8 4.43 -15.38 17.44
CA GLN A 8 5.39 -16.50 17.48
C GLN A 8 4.82 -17.78 18.10
N ASN A 9 3.84 -17.67 19.00
CA ASN A 9 3.19 -18.82 19.64
C ASN A 9 2.06 -19.45 18.78
N ASN A 10 1.51 -18.71 17.80
CA ASN A 10 0.46 -19.18 16.90
C ASN A 10 1.00 -19.65 15.54
N LYS A 11 2.04 -20.49 15.52
CA LYS A 11 2.71 -20.97 14.29
C LYS A 11 1.80 -21.69 13.27
N GLY A 12 0.55 -22.02 13.62
CA GLY A 12 -0.44 -22.64 12.73
C GLY A 12 -1.69 -21.81 12.43
N GLN A 13 -1.94 -20.69 13.12
CA GLN A 13 -3.11 -19.83 12.90
C GLN A 13 -2.67 -18.39 12.71
N ARG A 14 -2.53 -17.96 11.46
CA ARG A 14 -2.36 -16.54 11.14
C ARG A 14 -3.65 -15.81 11.50
N GLN A 15 -3.63 -15.04 12.59
CA GLN A 15 -4.72 -14.11 12.86
C GLN A 15 -4.73 -13.08 11.73
N LEU A 16 -5.84 -13.04 11.00
CA LEU A 16 -6.08 -12.09 9.92
C LEU A 16 -6.76 -10.84 10.49
N PHE A 17 -6.44 -9.68 9.92
CA PHE A 17 -7.02 -8.40 10.29
C PHE A 17 -8.28 -8.11 9.48
N ASP A 18 -9.26 -7.48 10.11
CA ASP A 18 -10.47 -6.96 9.45
C ASP A 18 -10.16 -5.68 8.65
N SER A 19 -9.23 -4.87 9.14
CA SER A 19 -8.78 -3.65 8.48
C SER A 19 -7.28 -3.39 8.64
N VAL A 20 -6.65 -2.82 7.61
CA VAL A 20 -5.27 -2.33 7.63
C VAL A 20 -5.25 -0.86 7.19
N TRP A 21 -4.38 -0.07 7.81
CA TRP A 21 -4.17 1.33 7.47
C TRP A 21 -2.72 1.53 7.07
N SER A 22 -2.49 2.18 5.94
CA SER A 22 -1.15 2.54 5.48
C SER A 22 -1.19 3.95 4.90
N TYR A 23 -0.40 4.84 5.50
CA TYR A 23 -0.24 6.22 5.07
C TYR A 23 1.23 6.47 4.78
N SER A 24 1.53 6.88 3.54
CA SER A 24 2.85 7.28 3.09
C SER A 24 3.96 6.35 3.61
N SER A 25 3.91 5.09 3.17
CA SER A 25 4.85 4.04 3.59
C SER A 25 5.23 3.12 2.43
N ILE A 26 4.25 2.72 1.62
CA ILE A 26 4.43 1.73 0.54
C ILE A 26 5.30 2.29 -0.60
N GLU A 27 5.24 3.59 -0.84
CA GLU A 27 5.99 4.25 -1.92
C GLU A 27 7.52 4.13 -1.78
N TYR A 28 8.01 3.83 -0.57
CA TYR A 28 9.43 3.68 -0.27
C TYR A 28 9.96 2.28 -0.56
N ASP A 29 9.10 1.26 -0.63
CA ASP A 29 9.53 -0.13 -0.58
C ASP A 29 10.37 -0.52 -1.80
N GLY A 30 11.57 -1.05 -1.56
CA GLY A 30 12.50 -1.45 -2.59
C GLY A 30 13.29 -0.30 -3.23
N LEU A 31 13.34 0.86 -2.58
CA LEU A 31 14.17 2.00 -2.99
C LEU A 31 15.48 2.13 -2.20
N VAL A 32 15.81 1.17 -1.33
CA VAL A 32 17.06 1.21 -0.52
C VAL A 32 17.09 2.37 0.47
N ARG A 33 15.94 3.01 0.73
CA ARG A 33 15.83 4.12 1.69
C ARG A 33 16.17 3.67 3.10
N TYR A 34 15.80 2.45 3.45
CA TYR A 34 15.99 1.87 4.79
C TYR A 34 17.05 0.79 4.81
N ARG A 35 18.00 0.82 3.84
CA ARG A 35 19.01 -0.23 3.62
C ARG A 35 18.41 -1.58 3.22
N ASP A 36 17.16 -1.57 2.75
CA ASP A 36 16.52 -2.68 2.06
C ASP A 36 17.17 -2.92 0.70
N PRO A 37 17.19 -4.17 0.17
CA PRO A 37 17.68 -4.42 -1.17
C PRO A 37 16.89 -3.64 -2.23
N LEU A 38 17.56 -3.17 -3.28
CA LEU A 38 16.90 -2.51 -4.40
C LEU A 38 15.93 -3.49 -5.04
N ASN A 39 14.65 -3.11 -5.10
CA ASN A 39 13.60 -3.94 -5.66
C ASN A 39 12.54 -3.06 -6.37
N PRO A 40 12.54 -3.02 -7.71
CA PRO A 40 11.55 -2.27 -8.48
C PRO A 40 10.10 -2.69 -8.24
N TYR A 41 9.86 -3.87 -7.66
CA TYR A 41 8.53 -4.41 -7.34
C TYR A 41 8.23 -4.44 -5.84
N GLY A 42 9.03 -3.76 -5.01
CA GLY A 42 8.92 -3.80 -3.54
C GLY A 42 7.53 -3.41 -3.03
N ASP A 43 6.98 -2.30 -3.54
CA ASP A 43 5.63 -1.83 -3.22
C ASP A 43 4.53 -2.84 -3.58
N PHE A 44 4.62 -3.49 -4.74
CA PHE A 44 3.67 -4.54 -5.13
C PHE A 44 3.78 -5.77 -4.22
N GLN A 45 5.00 -6.17 -3.86
CA GLN A 45 5.21 -7.27 -2.91
C GLN A 45 4.65 -6.93 -1.54
N THR A 46 4.78 -5.68 -1.09
CA THR A 46 4.15 -5.21 0.14
C THR A 46 2.63 -5.22 0.06
N MET A 47 2.04 -4.78 -1.05
CA MET A 47 0.59 -4.90 -1.27
C MET A 47 0.13 -6.37 -1.19
N ILE A 48 0.88 -7.31 -1.77
CA ILE A 48 0.58 -8.75 -1.67
C ILE A 48 0.68 -9.24 -0.21
N LYS A 49 1.69 -8.81 0.55
CA LYS A 49 1.80 -9.14 1.98
C LYS A 49 0.61 -8.60 2.76
N ILE A 50 0.16 -7.38 2.46
CA ILE A 50 -1.03 -6.77 3.09
C ILE A 50 -2.27 -7.61 2.78
N THR A 51 -2.51 -8.00 1.52
CA THR A 51 -3.66 -8.87 1.20
C THR A 51 -3.59 -10.25 1.84
N CYS A 52 -2.38 -10.72 2.18
CA CYS A 52 -2.18 -11.98 2.90
C CYS A 52 -2.48 -11.92 4.40
N ILE A 53 -2.36 -10.75 5.04
CA ILE A 53 -2.67 -10.56 6.46
C ILE A 53 -4.10 -10.02 6.66
N LEU A 54 -4.74 -9.53 5.61
CA LEU A 54 -6.12 -9.07 5.64
C LEU A 54 -7.08 -10.24 5.36
N LYS A 55 -8.21 -10.28 6.07
CA LYS A 55 -9.30 -11.23 5.75
C LYS A 55 -9.79 -11.01 4.31
N PRO A 56 -10.23 -12.05 3.59
CA PRO A 56 -11.03 -11.86 2.38
C PRO A 56 -12.23 -10.95 2.68
N GLY A 57 -12.44 -9.91 1.88
CA GLY A 57 -13.47 -8.89 2.14
C GLY A 57 -13.11 -7.82 3.18
N GLY A 58 -11.96 -7.94 3.85
CA GLY A 58 -11.45 -6.90 4.75
C GLY A 58 -11.01 -5.63 4.01
N PHE A 59 -10.81 -4.55 4.77
CA PHE A 59 -10.56 -3.22 4.22
C PHE A 59 -9.13 -2.73 4.41
N LEU A 60 -8.57 -2.12 3.37
CA LEU A 60 -7.29 -1.44 3.38
C LEU A 60 -7.52 0.05 3.11
N PHE A 61 -7.16 0.88 4.08
CA PHE A 61 -7.13 2.33 3.93
C PHE A 61 -5.72 2.73 3.51
N LEU A 62 -5.55 3.06 2.23
CA LEU A 62 -4.24 3.33 1.64
C LEU A 62 -4.13 4.78 1.20
N SER A 63 -3.07 5.47 1.64
CA SER A 63 -2.68 6.77 1.11
C SER A 63 -1.23 6.70 0.61
N VAL A 64 -1.06 6.98 -0.68
CA VAL A 64 0.22 7.05 -1.39
C VAL A 64 0.25 8.33 -2.23
N PRO A 65 1.42 8.93 -2.49
CA PRO A 65 1.49 10.17 -3.24
C PRO A 65 1.12 9.96 -4.71
N LEU A 66 0.10 10.69 -5.15
CA LEU A 66 -0.46 10.64 -6.50
C LEU A 66 0.15 11.73 -7.38
N ASN A 67 0.36 11.41 -8.65
CA ASN A 67 0.81 12.36 -9.65
C ASN A 67 0.14 12.08 -11.02
N VAL A 68 0.24 13.02 -11.95
CA VAL A 68 -0.28 12.84 -13.31
C VAL A 68 0.47 11.72 -14.04
N GLN A 69 1.79 11.64 -13.82
CA GLN A 69 2.66 10.63 -14.42
C GLN A 69 3.39 9.86 -13.31
N ASP A 70 3.69 8.59 -13.58
CA ASP A 70 4.52 7.79 -12.69
C ASP A 70 5.94 8.38 -12.63
N LEU A 71 6.42 8.65 -11.41
CA LEU A 71 7.75 9.22 -11.18
C LEU A 71 8.44 8.48 -10.03
N ILE A 72 9.76 8.37 -10.10
CA ILE A 72 10.58 7.92 -8.98
C ILE A 72 11.58 9.04 -8.67
N GLN A 73 11.52 9.55 -7.44
CA GLN A 73 12.45 10.57 -6.96
C GLN A 73 13.63 9.90 -6.27
N PHE A 74 14.54 9.30 -7.05
CA PHE A 74 15.69 8.53 -6.56
C PHE A 74 15.28 7.53 -5.46
N ASN A 75 15.92 7.52 -4.29
CA ASN A 75 15.54 6.70 -3.14
C ASN A 75 14.54 7.39 -2.19
N LEU A 76 14.03 8.58 -2.55
CA LEU A 76 13.13 9.33 -1.69
C LEU A 76 11.74 8.70 -1.69
N HIS A 77 11.05 8.57 -2.83
CA HIS A 77 9.76 7.89 -2.96
C HIS A 77 9.34 7.69 -4.43
N ARG A 78 8.30 6.89 -4.64
CA ARG A 78 7.53 6.83 -5.89
C ARG A 78 6.33 7.77 -5.83
N LEU A 79 6.02 8.42 -6.94
CA LEU A 79 4.75 9.07 -7.20
C LEU A 79 3.95 8.19 -8.17
N TYR A 80 2.71 7.87 -7.80
CA TYR A 80 1.88 6.96 -8.57
C TYR A 80 1.02 7.72 -9.58
N GLY A 81 1.17 7.38 -10.85
CA GLY A 81 0.40 7.90 -11.97
C GLY A 81 -0.50 6.84 -12.59
N SER A 82 -0.90 7.08 -13.84
CA SER A 82 -1.90 6.28 -14.54
C SER A 82 -1.49 4.83 -14.81
N ILE A 83 -0.19 4.49 -14.77
CA ILE A 83 0.29 3.14 -15.09
C ILE A 83 0.48 2.32 -13.81
N ARG A 84 1.21 2.86 -12.81
CA ARG A 84 1.56 2.06 -11.63
C ARG A 84 0.45 1.98 -10.60
N LEU A 85 -0.38 3.02 -10.48
CA LEU A 85 -1.46 3.06 -9.48
C LEU A 85 -2.48 1.92 -9.67
N PRO A 86 -3.01 1.63 -10.89
CA PRO A 86 -3.93 0.51 -11.07
C PRO A 86 -3.28 -0.85 -10.76
N LEU A 87 -1.98 -1.00 -11.02
CA LEU A 87 -1.23 -2.21 -10.70
C LEU A 87 -1.08 -2.41 -9.19
N LEU A 88 -0.89 -1.32 -8.44
CA LEU A 88 -0.83 -1.33 -6.98
C LEU A 88 -2.13 -1.89 -6.39
N TYR A 89 -3.28 -1.60 -7.01
CA TYR A 89 -4.60 -1.99 -6.54
C TYR A 89 -5.08 -3.35 -7.07
N ARG A 90 -4.30 -4.06 -7.90
CA ARG A 90 -4.79 -5.21 -8.70
C ARG A 90 -5.52 -6.31 -7.92
N ASN A 91 -5.13 -6.56 -6.67
CA ASN A 91 -5.72 -7.59 -5.81
C ASN A 91 -6.88 -7.08 -4.93
N CYS A 92 -7.28 -5.83 -5.08
CA CYS A 92 -8.32 -5.17 -4.29
C CYS A 92 -9.40 -4.53 -5.18
N HIS A 93 -10.64 -4.46 -4.69
CA HIS A 93 -11.66 -3.59 -5.25
C HIS A 93 -11.48 -2.18 -4.67
N VAL A 94 -11.47 -1.16 -5.52
CA VAL A 94 -11.59 0.23 -5.05
C VAL A 94 -13.04 0.44 -4.63
N VAL A 95 -13.25 0.77 -3.36
CA VAL A 95 -14.58 1.01 -2.78
C VAL A 95 -14.91 2.49 -2.83
N GLU A 96 -14.01 3.32 -2.31
CA GLU A 96 -14.23 4.76 -2.16
C GLU A 96 -12.89 5.50 -2.15
N MET A 97 -12.92 6.77 -2.54
CA MET A 97 -11.80 7.70 -2.35
C MET A 97 -12.22 8.77 -1.34
N LEU A 98 -11.48 8.86 -0.25
CA LEU A 98 -11.74 9.77 0.86
C LEU A 98 -10.77 10.95 0.80
N GLY A 99 -11.36 12.14 0.79
CA GLY A 99 -10.66 13.42 0.63
C GLY A 99 -11.10 14.12 -0.63
N THR A 100 -11.35 15.42 -0.53
CA THR A 100 -11.50 16.26 -1.72
C THR A 100 -10.16 16.28 -2.43
N ALA A 101 -10.15 16.05 -3.75
CA ALA A 101 -9.00 16.35 -4.61
C ALA A 101 -8.55 17.76 -4.27
N MET A 102 -7.52 17.85 -3.40
CA MET A 102 -7.17 19.11 -2.78
C MET A 102 -6.82 20.05 -3.91
N GLU A 103 -7.49 21.20 -3.93
CA GLU A 103 -7.25 22.29 -4.87
C GLU A 103 -5.77 22.32 -5.18
N ARG A 104 -5.43 22.28 -6.46
CA ARG A 104 -4.08 22.34 -6.96
C ARG A 104 -3.47 23.67 -6.49
N ILE A 105 -3.03 23.75 -5.25
CA ILE A 105 -2.23 24.85 -4.74
C ILE A 105 -1.04 24.86 -5.67
N ARG A 106 -0.94 25.91 -6.50
CA ARG A 106 0.14 26.05 -7.48
C ARG A 106 1.45 25.88 -6.73
N GLY A 107 2.13 24.74 -6.94
CA GLY A 107 3.40 24.40 -6.28
C GLY A 107 3.38 23.21 -5.33
N SER A 108 2.23 22.62 -4.96
CA SER A 108 2.21 21.44 -4.09
C SER A 108 2.47 20.16 -4.89
N THR A 109 3.62 19.54 -4.64
CA THR A 109 4.01 18.22 -5.14
C THR A 109 3.13 17.13 -4.53
N ALA A 110 2.38 16.44 -5.39
CA ALA A 110 1.60 15.22 -5.15
C ALA A 110 0.43 15.31 -4.16
N ALA A 111 -0.74 14.87 -4.61
CA ALA A 111 -1.93 14.72 -3.74
C ALA A 111 -1.85 13.39 -2.99
N GLN A 112 -2.15 13.38 -1.69
CA GLN A 112 -2.21 12.17 -0.86
C GLN A 112 -3.60 12.03 -0.24
N GLN A 113 -4.52 11.47 -1.01
CA GLN A 113 -5.86 11.11 -0.54
C GLN A 113 -5.87 9.65 -0.05
N PHE A 114 -6.83 9.32 0.80
CA PHE A 114 -7.06 7.92 1.16
C PHE A 114 -7.91 7.25 0.09
N VAL A 115 -7.51 6.05 -0.30
CA VAL A 115 -8.31 5.14 -1.13
C VAL A 115 -8.67 3.94 -0.27
N VAL A 116 -9.96 3.68 -0.16
CA VAL A 116 -10.51 2.51 0.53
C VAL A 116 -10.53 1.35 -0.45
N LEU A 117 -9.77 0.31 -0.12
CA LEU A 117 -9.59 -0.88 -0.91
C LEU A 117 -10.17 -2.09 -0.17
N GLN A 118 -10.87 -2.97 -0.86
CA GLN A 118 -11.38 -4.22 -0.30
C GLN A 118 -10.63 -5.41 -0.89
N ASN A 119 -10.10 -6.29 -0.04
CA ASN A 119 -9.32 -7.45 -0.47
C ASN A 119 -10.19 -8.49 -1.19
N LYS A 120 -9.90 -8.74 -2.48
CA LYS A 120 -10.66 -9.68 -3.32
C LYS A 120 -10.32 -11.13 -3.06
N VAL A 121 -9.02 -11.41 -2.92
CA VAL A 121 -8.46 -12.75 -3.19
C VAL A 121 -7.88 -13.42 -1.96
N GLY A 122 -7.65 -12.66 -0.89
CA GLY A 122 -6.88 -13.13 0.26
C GLY A 122 -5.38 -13.22 -0.07
N CYS A 123 -4.71 -14.25 0.45
CA CYS A 123 -3.30 -14.49 0.18
C CYS A 123 -3.09 -15.26 -1.12
N LYS A 124 -3.11 -14.56 -2.28
CA LYS A 124 -2.73 -15.14 -3.58
C LYS A 124 -1.74 -14.23 -4.30
N SER A 125 -0.60 -14.79 -4.73
CA SER A 125 0.28 -14.14 -5.70
C SER A 125 -0.29 -14.42 -7.09
N SER A 126 -0.99 -13.43 -7.67
CA SER A 126 -1.46 -13.50 -9.06
C SER A 126 -0.37 -13.11 -10.03
#